data_AF-A0A9E1RQN5-F1
#
_entry.id   AF-A0A9E1RQN5-F1
#
_cell.length_a   1.000
_cell.length_b   1.000
_cell.length_c   1.000
_cell.angle_alpha   90.00
_cell.angle_beta   90.00
_cell.angle_gamma   90.00
#
_symmetry.space_group_name_H-M   'P 1'
#
loop_
_entity.id
_entity.type
_entity.pdbx_description
1 polymer ?
#
loop_
_entity_poly.entity_id
_entity_poly.type
_entity_poly.pdbx_seq_one_letter_code
_entity_poly.pdbx_strand_id
1 'polypeptide(L)'
;EAPAAQWRFTVEKVPGGSRLRYHVRLGPGRSGLTPAIEAMPDKEARIVAGRQREHQQNMQRVIKGIKEKAETQAAVERSDPSGFPR
;
A
#
# COMPACT_ATOMS: atom_id res chain seq x y z
N GLU A 1 -15.19 -18.53 1.88
CA GLU A 1 -14.03 -18.21 2.73
C GLU A 1 -13.91 -16.69 2.86
N ALA A 2 -13.48 -16.17 4.01
CA ALA A 2 -13.26 -14.73 4.21
C ALA A 2 -11.85 -14.32 3.75
N PRO A 3 -11.61 -13.07 3.30
CA PRO A 3 -10.29 -12.67 2.84
C PRO A 3 -9.28 -12.58 4.00
N ALA A 4 -8.05 -13.00 3.72
CA ALA A 4 -6.92 -12.86 4.64
C ALA A 4 -6.47 -11.40 4.82
N ALA A 5 -6.70 -10.57 3.81
CA ALA A 5 -6.42 -9.14 3.83
C ALA A 5 -7.30 -8.39 2.83
N GLN A 6 -7.66 -7.16 3.17
CA GLN A 6 -8.33 -6.21 2.29
C GLN A 6 -7.50 -4.93 2.23
N TRP A 7 -7.20 -4.50 1.03
CA TRP A 7 -6.36 -3.33 0.75
C TRP A 7 -7.22 -2.24 0.12
N ARG A 8 -6.99 -0.98 0.48
CA ARG A 8 -7.75 0.15 -0.05
C ARG A 8 -6.86 1.34 -0.29
N PHE A 9 -6.96 1.89 -1.49
CA PHE A 9 -6.50 3.25 -1.79
C PHE A 9 -7.69 4.21 -1.70
N THR A 10 -7.43 5.42 -1.21
CA THR A 10 -8.39 6.52 -1.21
C THR A 10 -7.68 7.75 -1.73
N VAL A 11 -8.25 8.37 -2.75
CA VAL A 11 -7.70 9.57 -3.39
C VAL A 11 -8.66 10.70 -3.17
N GLU A 12 -8.16 11.80 -2.63
CA GLU A 12 -8.92 13.01 -2.35
C GLU A 12 -8.26 14.17 -3.06
N LYS A 13 -9.05 14.98 -3.76
CA LYS A 13 -8.57 16.26 -4.29
C LYS A 13 -8.28 17.20 -3.12
N VAL A 14 -7.11 17.84 -3.14
CA VAL A 14 -6.71 18.86 -2.17
C VAL A 14 -6.18 20.09 -2.92
N PRO A 15 -6.15 21.29 -2.31
CA PRO A 15 -5.50 22.44 -2.94
C PRO A 15 -4.06 22.10 -3.35
N GLY A 16 -3.73 22.35 -4.61
CA GLY A 16 -2.39 22.09 -5.15
C GLY A 16 -2.07 20.63 -5.49
N GLY A 17 -3.01 19.67 -5.35
CA GLY A 17 -2.76 18.30 -5.77
C GLY A 17 -3.78 17.26 -5.31
N SER A 18 -3.31 16.05 -5.04
CA SER A 18 -4.12 14.94 -4.54
C SER A 18 -3.48 14.34 -3.29
N ARG A 19 -4.32 13.95 -2.33
CA ARG A 19 -3.91 13.16 -1.16
C ARG A 19 -4.28 11.70 -1.40
N LEU A 20 -3.28 10.83 -1.41
CA LEU A 20 -3.44 9.39 -1.48
C LEU A 20 -3.28 8.78 -0.08
N ARG A 21 -4.27 8.01 0.37
CA ARG A 21 -4.18 7.16 1.57
C ARG A 21 -4.17 5.70 1.16
N TYR A 22 -3.31 4.91 1.78
CA TYR A 22 -3.27 3.46 1.60
C TYR A 22 -3.53 2.75 2.94
N HIS A 23 -4.57 1.93 2.96
CA HIS A 23 -5.04 1.23 4.16
C HIS A 23 -5.06 -0.27 3.92
N VAL A 24 -4.82 -1.02 4.99
CA VAL A 24 -4.98 -2.48 5.02
C VAL A 24 -5.82 -2.88 6.22
N ARG A 25 -6.74 -3.81 6.01
CA ARG A 25 -7.41 -4.59 7.06
C ARG A 25 -6.94 -6.02 6.93
N LEU A 26 -6.31 -6.56 7.95
CA LEU A 26 -5.89 -7.96 8.01
C LEU A 26 -7.02 -8.80 8.63
N GLY A 27 -7.25 -9.99 8.09
CA GLY A 27 -8.32 -10.90 8.49
C GLY A 27 -9.72 -10.49 7.97
N PRO A 28 -10.77 -11.22 8.38
CA PRO A 28 -10.76 -12.30 9.37
C PRO A 28 -10.36 -13.68 8.82
N GLY A 29 -10.11 -13.82 7.51
CA GLY A 29 -9.72 -15.09 6.89
C GLY A 29 -8.35 -15.61 7.34
N ARG A 30 -8.13 -16.92 7.16
CA ARG A 30 -6.83 -17.55 7.40
C ARG A 30 -5.78 -16.90 6.50
N SER A 31 -4.60 -16.65 7.06
CA SER A 31 -3.49 -16.02 6.33
C SER A 31 -2.37 -17.02 6.10
N GLY A 32 -1.39 -16.66 5.26
CA GLY A 32 -0.17 -17.46 5.11
C GLY A 32 0.65 -17.61 6.39
N LEU A 33 0.35 -16.84 7.45
CA LEU A 33 0.97 -17.02 8.77
C LEU A 33 0.33 -18.14 9.59
N THR A 34 -0.91 -18.53 9.28
CA THR A 34 -1.68 -19.44 10.13
C THR A 34 -0.95 -20.77 10.39
N PRO A 35 -0.30 -21.43 9.41
CA PRO A 35 0.49 -22.63 9.67
C PRO A 35 1.67 -22.40 10.63
N ALA A 36 2.35 -21.25 10.53
CA ALA A 36 3.48 -20.92 11.39
C ALA A 36 3.05 -20.62 12.84
N ILE A 37 1.87 -20.01 13.00
CA ILE A 37 1.25 -19.76 14.31
C ILE A 37 0.78 -21.07 14.94
N GLU A 38 0.12 -21.94 14.17
CA GLU A 38 -0.31 -23.27 14.64
C GLU A 38 0.88 -24.14 15.09
N ALA A 39 2.01 -24.06 14.39
CA ALA A 39 3.24 -24.78 14.76
C ALA A 39 3.98 -24.19 15.97
N MET A 40 3.83 -22.89 16.24
CA MET A 40 4.55 -22.17 17.31
C MET A 40 3.64 -21.11 17.98
N PRO A 41 2.60 -21.53 18.72
CA PRO A 41 1.60 -20.61 19.28
C PRO A 41 2.22 -19.56 20.21
N ASP A 42 3.21 -19.94 21.02
CA ASP A 42 3.93 -19.02 21.91
C ASP A 42 4.63 -17.86 21.19
N LYS A 43 4.86 -17.99 19.87
CA LYS A 43 5.50 -16.96 19.04
C LYS A 43 4.51 -16.15 18.22
N GLU A 44 3.20 -16.36 18.37
CA GLU A 44 2.17 -15.69 17.56
C GLU A 44 2.36 -14.17 17.52
N ALA A 45 2.46 -13.52 18.68
CA ALA A 45 2.61 -12.07 18.77
C ALA A 45 3.86 -11.58 18.01
N ARG A 46 4.97 -12.33 18.07
CA ARG A 46 6.21 -12.00 17.36
C ARG A 46 6.04 -12.18 15.85
N ILE A 47 5.39 -13.26 15.41
CA ILE A 47 5.12 -13.56 14.00
C ILE A 47 4.23 -12.45 13.39
N VAL A 48 3.13 -12.14 14.07
CA VAL A 48 2.17 -11.10 13.65
C VAL A 48 2.85 -9.73 13.61
N ALA A 49 3.63 -9.36 14.64
CA ALA A 49 4.34 -8.09 14.65
C ALA A 49 5.40 -7.99 13.52
N GLY A 50 6.10 -9.10 13.22
CA GLY A 50 7.03 -9.16 12.09
C GLY A 50 6.34 -8.89 10.76
N ARG A 51 5.21 -9.55 10.53
CA ARG A 51 4.43 -9.37 9.30
C ARG A 51 3.85 -7.97 9.17
N GLN A 52 3.36 -7.38 10.27
CA GLN A 52 2.86 -6.00 10.25
C GLN A 52 3.95 -5.00 9.87
N ARG A 53 5.18 -5.16 10.39
CA ARG A 53 6.33 -4.31 10.00
C ARG A 53 6.67 -4.47 8.52
N GLU A 54 6.71 -5.71 8.02
CA GLU A 54 6.96 -5.99 6.60
C GLU A 54 5.91 -5.33 5.71
N HIS A 55 4.63 -5.46 6.05
CA HIS A 55 3.53 -4.79 5.36
C HIS A 55 3.70 -3.28 5.37
N GLN A 56 3.96 -2.67 6.53
CA GLN A 56 4.17 -1.23 6.64
C GLN A 56 5.30 -0.73 5.73
N GLN A 57 6.46 -1.40 5.73
CA GLN A 57 7.61 -1.04 4.88
C GLN A 57 7.28 -1.15 3.39
N ASN A 58 6.60 -2.23 2.99
CA ASN A 58 6.14 -2.42 1.61
C ASN A 58 5.15 -1.33 1.20
N MET A 59 4.16 -1.03 2.06
CA MET A 59 3.16 0.02 1.81
C MET A 59 3.80 1.40 1.63
N GLN A 60 4.82 1.72 2.43
CA GLN A 60 5.57 2.97 2.30
C GLN A 60 6.28 3.06 0.94
N ARG A 61 6.93 1.97 0.50
CA ARG A 61 7.55 1.90 -0.84
C ARG A 61 6.53 2.11 -1.96
N VAL A 62 5.36 1.50 -1.84
CA VAL A 62 4.26 1.66 -2.81
C VAL A 62 3.82 3.12 -2.90
N ILE A 63 3.50 3.77 -1.77
CA ILE A 63 3.07 5.17 -1.75
C ILE A 63 4.16 6.10 -2.32
N LYS A 64 5.43 5.86 -1.95
CA LYS A 64 6.56 6.63 -2.49
C LYS A 64 6.66 6.49 -4.00
N GLY A 65 6.61 5.26 -4.52
CA GLY A 65 6.68 5.01 -5.96
C GLY A 65 5.49 5.61 -6.74
N ILE A 66 4.28 5.58 -6.17
CA ILE A 66 3.11 6.22 -6.78
C ILE A 66 3.30 7.73 -6.84
N LYS A 67 3.76 8.35 -5.75
CA LYS A 67 4.02 9.80 -5.68
C LYS A 67 5.04 10.21 -6.74
N GLU A 68 6.19 9.53 -6.79
CA GLU A 68 7.25 9.82 -7.75
C GLU A 68 6.76 9.76 -9.20
N LYS A 69 6.02 8.70 -9.56
CA LYS A 69 5.44 8.55 -10.91
C LYS A 69 4.43 9.65 -11.23
N ALA A 70 3.50 9.93 -10.33
CA ALA A 70 2.45 10.93 -10.55
C ALA A 70 3.04 12.35 -10.67
N GLU A 71 4.03 12.70 -9.85
CA GLU A 71 4.65 14.02 -9.87
C GLU A 71 5.57 14.21 -11.07
N THR A 72 6.26 13.14 -11.51
CA THR A 72 7.07 13.17 -12.73
C THR A 72 6.18 13.40 -13.95
N GLN A 73 5.07 12.66 -14.06
CA GLN A 73 4.13 12.84 -15.16
C GLN A 73 3.48 14.24 -15.15
N ALA A 74 3.06 14.73 -13.98
CA ALA A 74 2.51 16.09 -13.85
C ALA A 74 3.54 17.19 -14.17
N ALA A 75 4.83 16.95 -13.95
CA ALA A 75 5.88 17.87 -14.37
C ALA A 75 6.02 17.90 -15.90
N VAL A 76 6.00 16.73 -16.55
CA VAL A 76 6.03 16.61 -18.03
C VAL A 76 4.83 17.35 -18.65
N GLU A 77 3.62 17.07 -18.18
CA GLU A 77 2.38 17.69 -18.68
C GLU A 77 2.37 19.22 -18.52
N ARG A 78 2.99 19.76 -17.46
CA ARG A 78 3.12 21.22 -17.28
C ARG A 78 4.18 21.85 -18.18
N SER A 79 5.20 21.09 -18.57
CA SER A 79 6.30 21.59 -19.41
C SER A 79 5.99 21.57 -20.91
N ASP A 80 5.04 20.74 -21.36
CA ASP A 80 4.56 20.69 -22.74
C ASP A 80 3.04 20.89 -22.83
N PRO A 81 2.57 22.15 -22.94
CA PRO A 81 1.15 22.46 -23.05
C PRO A 81 0.54 22.11 -24.43
N SER A 82 1.35 21.64 -25.40
CA SER A 82 0.88 21.35 -26.77
C SER A 82 0.27 19.96 -26.94
N GLY A 83 0.55 19.01 -26.02
CA GLY A 83 -0.14 17.72 -25.90
C GLY A 83 -0.05 16.77 -27.10
N PHE A 84 0.70 17.12 -28.14
CA PHE A 84 0.80 16.32 -29.36
C PHE A 84 2.05 15.42 -29.31
N PRO A 85 1.91 14.09 -29.40
CA PRO A 85 3.07 13.20 -29.47
C PRO A 85 3.85 13.48 -30.76
N ARG A 86 5.18 13.63 -30.68
CA ARG A 86 6.06 13.55 -31.86
C ARG A 86 6.27 12.10 -32.28
#